data_AF-A0A343TJH1-F1
#
_entry.id   AF-A0A343TJH1-F1
#
_cell.length_a   1.000
_cell.length_b   1.000
_cell.length_c   1.000
_cell.angle_alpha   90.00
_cell.angle_beta   90.00
_cell.angle_gamma   90.00
#
_symmetry.space_group_name_H-M   'P 1'
#
loop_
_entity.id
_entity.type
_entity.pdbx_description
1 polymer ?
#
loop_
_entity_poly.entity_id
_entity_poly.type
_entity_poly.pdbx_seq_one_letter_code
_entity_poly.pdbx_strand_id
1 'polypeptide(L)' 'MTHRTAREELRMHLAQAATRVEDPDARVHVEAALETIEELPPTPLVECPVCGRVGLPARITAHDCVSE' A
#
# COMPACT_ATOMS: atom_id res chain seq x y z
N MET A 1 1.34 -11.66 15.42
CA MET A 1 0.46 -10.48 15.21
C MET A 1 0.62 -10.08 13.76
N THR A 2 -0.41 -10.26 12.93
CA THR A 2 -0.34 -9.89 11.50
C THR A 2 -0.52 -8.38 11.42
N HIS A 3 0.57 -7.64 11.13
CA HIS A 3 0.47 -6.22 10.82
C HIS A 3 -0.22 -6.06 9.47
N ARG A 4 -1.36 -5.36 9.44
CA ARG A 4 -1.95 -4.89 8.19
C ARG A 4 -1.08 -3.79 7.61
N THR A 5 -0.84 -3.86 6.32
CA THR A 5 -0.23 -2.77 5.54
C THR A 5 -1.22 -1.62 5.41
N ALA A 6 -0.71 -0.41 5.16
CA ALA A 6 -1.54 0.76 4.87
C ALA A 6 -2.49 0.51 3.67
N ARG A 7 -2.06 -0.30 2.69
CA ARG A 7 -2.89 -0.69 1.55
C ARG A 7 -4.08 -1.56 1.96
N GLU A 8 -3.85 -2.55 2.83
CA GLU A 8 -4.93 -3.42 3.35
C GLU A 8 -5.91 -2.66 4.23
N GLU A 9 -5.42 -1.73 5.04
CA GLU A 9 -6.26 -0.86 5.87
C GLU A 9 -7.11 0.09 5.01
N LEU A 10 -6.53 0.73 4.00
CA LEU A 10 -7.26 1.58 3.07
C LEU A 10 -8.32 0.81 2.29
N ARG A 11 -7.99 -0.39 1.77
CA ARG A 11 -8.95 -1.28 1.10
C ARG A 11 -10.13 -1.62 1.99
N MET A 12 -9.88 -1.98 3.26
CA MET A 12 -10.93 -2.28 4.23
C MET A 12 -11.85 -1.08 4.45
N HIS A 13 -11.30 0.12 4.63
CA HIS A 13 -12.11 1.33 4.85
C HIS A 13 -12.96 1.70 3.64
N LEU A 14 -12.41 1.62 2.42
CA LEU A 14 -13.18 1.90 1.21
C LEU A 14 -14.28 0.86 0.98
N ALA A 15 -14.02 -0.43 1.21
CA ALA A 15 -15.04 -1.47 1.11
C ALA A 15 -16.20 -1.22 2.08
N GLN A 16 -15.90 -0.78 3.29
CA GLN A 16 -16.93 -0.37 4.25
C GLN A 16 -17.71 0.86 3.76
N ALA A 17 -17.02 1.88 3.24
CA ALA A 17 -17.66 3.08 2.71
C ALA A 17 -18.61 2.77 1.53
N ALA A 18 -18.21 1.89 0.61
CA ALA A 18 -19.03 1.48 -0.54
C ALA A 18 -20.39 0.90 -0.11
N THR A 19 -20.43 0.20 1.01
CA THR A 19 -21.67 -0.41 1.55
C THR A 19 -22.55 0.55 2.36
N ARG A 20 -22.02 1.70 2.76
CA ARG A 20 -22.67 2.62 3.72
C ARG A 20 -23.02 3.98 3.15
N VAL A 21 -22.41 4.38 2.04
CA VAL A 21 -22.67 5.68 1.45
C VAL A 21 -24.06 5.67 0.78
N GLU A 22 -24.88 6.66 1.13
CA GLU A 22 -26.26 6.75 0.65
C GLU A 22 -26.35 7.54 -0.66
N ASP A 23 -25.42 8.47 -0.87
CA ASP A 23 -25.32 9.26 -2.09
C ASP A 23 -24.79 8.39 -3.26
N PRO A 24 -25.55 8.24 -4.36
CA PRO A 24 -25.17 7.38 -5.47
C PRO A 24 -23.86 7.79 -6.15
N ASP A 25 -23.63 9.10 -6.32
CA ASP A 25 -22.44 9.61 -6.99
C ASP A 25 -21.19 9.38 -6.12
N ALA A 26 -21.31 9.62 -4.81
CA ALA A 26 -20.26 9.28 -3.85
C ALA A 26 -19.94 7.78 -3.86
N ARG A 27 -20.94 6.90 -4.01
CA ARG A 27 -20.70 5.45 -4.11
C ARG A 27 -19.88 5.08 -5.33
N VAL A 28 -20.20 5.65 -6.49
CA VAL A 28 -19.42 5.46 -7.72
C VAL A 28 -17.96 5.88 -7.51
N HIS A 29 -17.73 7.01 -6.84
CA HIS A 29 -16.36 7.46 -6.54
C HIS A 29 -15.61 6.53 -5.57
N VAL A 30 -16.29 5.97 -4.56
CA VAL A 30 -15.69 5.02 -3.62
C VAL A 30 -15.37 3.68 -4.30
N GLU A 31 -16.25 3.19 -5.17
CA GLU A 31 -16.02 1.97 -5.96
C GLU A 31 -14.83 2.16 -6.93
N ALA A 32 -14.76 3.28 -7.64
CA ALA A 32 -13.61 3.61 -8.49
C ALA A 32 -12.28 3.68 -7.70
N ALA A 33 -12.32 4.17 -6.46
CA ALA A 33 -11.14 4.17 -5.60
C ALA A 33 -10.71 2.76 -5.18
N LEU A 34 -11.66 1.84 -4.95
CA LEU A 34 -11.36 0.42 -4.69
C LEU A 34 -10.68 -0.25 -5.89
N GLU A 35 -11.21 -0.02 -7.10
CA GLU A 35 -10.62 -0.54 -8.35
C GLU A 35 -9.20 0.00 -8.54
N THR A 36 -9.01 1.31 -8.34
CA THR A 36 -7.67 1.93 -8.42
C THR A 36 -6.69 1.26 -7.46
N ILE A 37 -7.10 0.97 -6.22
CA ILE A 37 -6.24 0.27 -5.25
C ILE A 37 -5.93 -1.15 -5.68
N GLU A 38 -6.80 -1.85 -6.39
CA GLU A 38 -6.52 -3.20 -6.92
C GLU A 38 -5.45 -3.15 -8.01
N GLU A 39 -5.52 -2.14 -8.87
CA GLU A 39 -4.62 -1.96 -10.00
C GLU A 39 -3.25 -1.39 -9.63
N LEU A 40 -3.13 -0.72 -8.48
CA LEU A 40 -1.84 -0.18 -8.05
C LEU A 40 -0.80 -1.31 -7.94
N PRO A 41 0.40 -1.16 -8.50
CA PRO A 41 1.45 -2.15 -8.30
C PRO A 41 1.83 -2.22 -6.81
N PRO A 42 2.31 -3.37 -6.32
CA PRO A 42 2.94 -3.41 -5.01
C PRO A 42 4.12 -2.44 -5.00
N THR A 43 4.44 -1.87 -3.83
CA THR A 43 5.62 -1.00 -3.70
C THR A 43 6.85 -1.75 -4.21
N PRO A 44 7.56 -1.22 -5.22
CA PRO A 44 8.69 -1.93 -5.79
C PRO A 44 9.77 -2.09 -4.74
N LEU A 45 10.42 -3.25 -4.74
CA LEU A 45 11.61 -3.46 -3.95
C LEU A 45 12.78 -2.73 -4.63
N VAL A 46 13.65 -2.13 -3.82
CA VAL A 46 14.86 -1.46 -4.28
C VAL A 46 16.08 -2.16 -3.69
N GLU A 47 17.18 -2.10 -4.42
CA GLU A 47 18.46 -2.64 -3.98
C GLU A 47 19.26 -1.53 -3.28
N CYS A 48 19.88 -1.85 -2.14
CA CYS A 48 20.84 -0.98 -1.48
C CYS A 48 22.11 -0.89 -2.35
N PRO A 49 22.54 0.32 -2.79
CA PRO A 49 23.70 0.46 -3.67
C PRO A 49 25.03 0.13 -2.97
N VAL A 50 25.05 -0.01 -1.65
CA VAL A 50 26.26 -0.27 -0.85
C VAL A 50 26.47 -1.75 -0.59
N CYS A 51 25.42 -2.46 -0.15
CA CYS A 51 25.52 -3.86 0.29
C CYS A 51 24.67 -4.84 -0.55
N GLY A 52 23.99 -4.37 -1.60
CA GLY A 52 23.17 -5.21 -2.49
C GLY A 52 21.87 -5.77 -1.86
N ARG A 53 21.50 -5.34 -0.64
CA ARG A 53 20.28 -5.83 0.03
C ARG A 53 19.04 -5.30 -0.70
N VAL A 54 18.12 -6.20 -1.07
CA VAL A 54 16.84 -5.85 -1.72
C VAL A 54 15.72 -5.77 -0.69
N GLY A 55 14.92 -4.69 -0.72
CA GLY A 55 13.83 -4.50 0.23
C GLY A 55 12.95 -3.29 -0.07
N LEU A 56 11.95 -3.04 0.79
CA LEU A 56 11.10 -1.85 0.68
C LEU A 56 11.95 -0.58 0.82
N PRO A 57 11.69 0.50 0.05
CA PRO A 57 12.47 1.73 0.08
C PRO A 57 12.68 2.30 1.49
N ALA A 58 11.63 2.33 2.31
CA ALA A 58 11.73 2.81 3.69
C ALA A 58 12.66 1.94 4.55
N ARG A 59 12.67 0.61 4.34
CA ARG A 59 13.55 -0.32 5.06
C ARG A 59 14.98 -0.22 4.57
N ILE A 60 15.18 -0.04 3.26
CA ILE A 60 16.50 0.21 2.68
C ILE A 60 17.05 1.58 3.11
N THR A 61 16.20 2.58 3.33
CA THR A 61 16.66 3.87 3.85
C THR A 61 17.07 3.79 5.31
N ALA A 62 16.37 2.99 6.12
CA ALA A 62 16.56 2.92 7.57
C ALA A 62 17.44 1.75 8.06
N HIS A 63 17.95 0.89 7.17
CA HIS A 63 18.77 -0.23 7.60
C HIS A 63 20.19 0.20 7.98
N ASP A 64 20.75 -0.46 8.99
CA ASP A 64 22.16 -0.38 9.31
C ASP A 64 22.96 -1.05 8.19
N CYS A 65 23.44 -0.23 7.26
CA CYS A 65 24.25 -0.68 6.16
C CYS A 65 25.68 -0.90 6.65
N VAL A 66 26.18 -2.12 6.45
CA VAL A 66 27.59 -2.45 6.66
C VAL A 66 28.11 -2.94 5.33
N SER A 67 29.13 -2.27 4.81
CA SER A 67 29.88 -2.78 3.65
C SER A 67 30.64 -4.03 4.10
N GLU A 68 30.41 -5.16 3.42
CA GLU A 68 31.26 -6.34 3.55
C GLU A 68 32.63 -6.11 2.91
#